data_AF-A0A7Y0B7K1-F1
#
_entry.id   AF-A0A7Y0B7K1-F1
#
_cell.length_a   1.000
_cell.length_b   1.000
_cell.length_c   1.000
_cell.angle_alpha   90.00
_cell.angle_beta   90.00
_cell.angle_gamma   90.00
#
_symmetry.space_group_name_H-M   'P 1'
#
loop_
_entity.id
_entity.type
_entity.pdbx_description
1 polymer ?
#
loop_
_entity_poly.entity_id
_entity_poly.type
_entity_poly.pdbx_seq_one_letter_code
_entity_poly.pdbx_strand_id
1 'polypeptide(L)'
;MMVVERTVADEMPAERTTPLPFGFGVLVGPYEALLRGGGAETAHWAGCFAGRNVLGIEADGTIKGCPSLPTTAYAGGAVRDIGIAEAWASAPPAVVRTQKPRSGPVGGGGFSAGCYDADVCEGGCTWTSHSLLGRPGNNPYCHYRALELRKQGKREWVVRRLPAPGTSFDHGRFDVVEEPDPDADSTAQAAKAPWPALPRPEPATAAGHAEPHLPSLVLCHGCNSYVLPGTELCPHRGADVPARQDVYDRALADARQASTRLARIMRDS
;
A
#
# COMPACT_ATOMS: atom_id res chain seq x y z
N MET A 1 15.56 21.12 -1.71
CA MET A 1 16.09 21.28 -0.34
C MET A 1 14.97 21.88 0.51
N MET A 2 14.15 21.02 1.11
CA MET A 2 13.07 21.45 2.02
C MET A 2 13.63 21.25 3.42
N VAL A 3 14.08 22.34 4.04
CA VAL A 3 14.48 22.36 5.43
C VAL A 3 13.22 22.12 6.24
N VAL A 4 13.08 20.94 6.85
CA VAL A 4 12.05 20.70 7.86
C VAL A 4 12.56 21.40 9.12
N GLU A 5 12.20 22.67 9.25
CA GLU A 5 12.48 23.47 10.44
C GLU A 5 11.79 22.88 11.67
N ARG A 6 12.48 23.09 12.78
CA ARG A 6 12.43 22.37 14.06
C ARG A 6 11.20 22.67 14.93
N THR A 7 10.07 23.07 14.33
CA THR A 7 9.05 23.85 15.06
C THR A 7 7.65 23.25 15.13
N VAL A 8 7.39 22.06 14.58
CA VAL A 8 6.03 21.47 14.57
C VAL A 8 5.87 20.24 15.48
N ALA A 9 6.95 19.74 16.08
CA ALA A 9 6.89 18.53 16.92
C ALA A 9 6.39 18.78 18.36
N ASP A 10 6.64 19.97 18.92
CA ASP A 10 6.35 20.28 20.34
C ASP A 10 4.92 20.76 20.61
N GLU A 11 4.15 21.13 19.58
CA GLU A 11 2.78 21.68 19.73
C GLU A 11 1.66 20.76 19.21
N MET A 12 1.94 19.49 18.89
CA MET A 12 0.83 18.55 18.67
C MET A 12 0.35 18.04 20.02
N PRO A 13 -0.90 18.29 20.45
CA PRO A 13 -1.45 17.70 21.66
C PRO A 13 -1.46 16.16 21.56
N ALA A 14 -1.82 15.45 22.62
CA ALA A 14 -2.00 13.99 22.59
C ALA A 14 -3.23 13.59 21.74
N GLU A 15 -3.24 13.98 20.47
CA GLU A 15 -4.40 13.90 19.59
C GLU A 15 -4.46 12.53 18.93
N ARG A 16 -5.64 11.94 19.02
CA ARG A 16 -6.01 10.78 18.22
C ARG A 16 -6.13 11.26 16.79
N THR A 17 -5.31 10.73 15.89
CA THR A 17 -5.47 11.01 14.47
C THR A 17 -6.22 9.86 13.82
N THR A 18 -7.28 10.19 13.07
CA THR A 18 -7.89 9.20 12.18
C THR A 18 -6.87 8.86 11.10
N PRO A 19 -6.80 7.59 10.69
CA PRO A 19 -6.18 7.19 9.43
C PRO A 19 -6.83 7.89 8.23
N LEU A 20 -6.44 9.12 7.92
CA LEU A 20 -6.86 9.75 6.67
C LEU A 20 -5.99 9.20 5.53
N PRO A 21 -6.58 8.71 4.43
CA PRO A 21 -5.85 8.08 3.32
C PRO A 21 -5.06 9.10 2.46
N PHE A 22 -5.01 10.38 2.85
CA PHE A 22 -4.36 11.43 2.07
C PHE A 22 -2.93 11.67 2.55
N GLY A 23 -1.98 11.05 1.85
CA GLY A 23 -0.57 11.37 1.94
C GLY A 23 0.33 10.15 1.84
N PHE A 24 0.96 9.95 0.68
CA PHE A 24 2.09 9.02 0.43
C PHE A 24 1.99 7.60 1.05
N GLY A 25 0.76 7.15 1.35
CA GLY A 25 0.44 5.88 1.97
C GLY A 25 -0.03 4.88 0.93
N VAL A 26 0.19 3.59 1.20
CA VAL A 26 -0.21 2.53 0.29
C VAL A 26 -1.73 2.43 0.26
N LEU A 27 -2.31 2.97 -0.80
CA LEU A 27 -3.72 2.86 -1.10
C LEU A 27 -3.96 1.54 -1.82
N VAL A 28 -4.42 0.53 -1.09
CA VAL A 28 -5.09 -0.64 -1.67
C VAL A 28 -6.58 -0.44 -1.41
N GLY A 29 -7.41 -0.53 -2.45
CA GLY A 29 -8.87 -0.43 -2.32
C GLY A 29 -9.60 0.13 -3.55
N PRO A 30 -10.92 0.37 -3.45
CA PRO A 30 -11.80 0.67 -4.59
C PRO A 30 -11.46 1.92 -5.41
N TYR A 31 -10.68 2.83 -4.83
CA TYR A 31 -10.30 4.11 -5.44
C TYR A 31 -8.87 4.10 -6.00
N GLU A 32 -8.14 2.99 -5.84
CA GLU A 32 -6.74 2.92 -6.25
C GLU A 32 -6.56 3.17 -7.75
N ALA A 33 -7.35 2.51 -8.59
CA ALA A 33 -7.29 2.66 -10.04
C ALA A 33 -7.53 4.12 -10.50
N LEU A 34 -8.31 4.91 -9.75
CA LEU A 34 -8.56 6.32 -10.04
C LEU A 34 -7.40 7.23 -9.60
N LEU A 35 -6.82 6.94 -8.44
CA LEU A 35 -5.80 7.80 -7.82
C LEU A 35 -4.39 7.49 -8.32
N ARG A 36 -4.14 6.30 -8.87
CA ARG A 36 -2.86 5.88 -9.40
C ARG A 36 -2.84 5.91 -10.93
N GLY A 37 -1.71 6.29 -11.51
CA GLY A 37 -1.48 6.23 -12.97
C GLY A 37 -2.44 7.08 -13.81
N GLY A 38 -3.10 8.08 -13.22
CA GLY A 38 -4.05 8.93 -13.92
C GLY A 38 -5.33 8.22 -14.37
N GLY A 39 -5.76 7.16 -13.68
CA GLY A 39 -6.93 6.38 -14.06
C GLY A 39 -6.62 5.12 -14.88
N ALA A 40 -5.34 4.87 -15.20
CA ALA A 40 -4.95 3.66 -15.93
C ALA A 40 -5.15 2.42 -15.05
N GLU A 41 -6.05 1.52 -15.46
CA GLU A 41 -6.40 0.34 -14.68
C GLU A 41 -5.23 -0.59 -14.40
N THR A 42 -4.20 -0.60 -15.24
CA THR A 42 -2.98 -1.39 -15.04
C THR A 42 -2.03 -0.80 -13.99
N ALA A 43 -2.25 0.44 -13.56
CA ALA A 43 -1.41 1.11 -12.59
C ALA A 43 -1.94 0.85 -11.17
N HIS A 44 -1.40 -0.18 -10.52
CA HIS A 44 -1.66 -0.51 -9.12
C HIS A 44 -0.36 -0.52 -8.30
N TRP A 45 -0.49 -0.53 -6.97
CA TRP A 45 0.63 -0.76 -6.07
C TRP A 45 1.07 -2.21 -6.26
N ALA A 46 2.36 -2.39 -6.52
CA ALA A 46 2.96 -3.70 -6.71
C ALA A 46 4.15 -3.91 -5.76
N GLY A 47 4.11 -3.24 -4.60
CA GLY A 47 5.19 -3.29 -3.62
C GLY A 47 6.19 -2.14 -3.76
N CYS A 48 7.15 -2.12 -2.84
CA CYS A 48 8.11 -1.03 -2.75
C CYS A 48 9.32 -1.27 -3.68
N PHE A 49 9.69 -0.23 -4.44
CA PHE A 49 10.90 -0.21 -5.27
C PHE A 49 12.19 0.03 -4.47
N ALA A 50 12.07 0.56 -3.24
CA ALA A 50 13.20 0.83 -2.36
C ALA A 50 13.91 -0.46 -1.97
N GLY A 51 15.21 -0.55 -2.28
CA GLY A 51 15.97 -1.78 -2.11
C GLY A 51 15.81 -2.82 -3.22
N ARG A 52 15.14 -2.49 -4.34
CA ARG A 52 15.08 -3.28 -5.59
C ARG A 52 15.94 -2.63 -6.66
N ASN A 53 15.43 -1.54 -7.19
CA ASN A 53 15.99 -0.71 -8.25
C ASN A 53 16.18 0.75 -7.78
N VAL A 54 15.82 1.05 -6.52
CA VAL A 54 16.02 2.34 -5.87
C VAL A 54 16.94 2.16 -4.65
N LEU A 55 17.89 3.07 -4.49
CA LEU A 55 18.67 3.26 -3.28
C LEU A 55 18.68 4.75 -2.91
N GLY A 56 18.92 5.05 -1.64
CA GLY A 56 19.13 6.40 -1.13
C GLY A 56 20.56 6.57 -0.63
N ILE A 57 21.12 7.77 -0.82
CA ILE A 57 22.39 8.18 -0.24
C ILE A 57 22.13 9.46 0.56
N GLU A 58 22.41 9.44 1.86
CA GLU A 58 22.32 10.61 2.73
C GLU A 58 23.48 11.60 2.47
N ALA A 59 23.37 12.83 2.99
CA ALA A 59 24.40 13.85 2.81
C ALA A 59 25.77 13.46 3.43
N ASP A 60 25.74 12.62 4.47
CA ASP A 60 26.92 12.04 5.10
C ASP A 60 27.50 10.83 4.33
N GLY A 61 26.88 10.44 3.22
CA GLY A 61 27.29 9.33 2.38
C GLY A 61 26.69 7.98 2.79
N THR A 62 25.87 7.92 3.84
CA THR A 62 25.20 6.69 4.27
C THR A 62 24.26 6.16 3.19
N ILE A 63 24.37 4.87 2.88
CA ILE A 63 23.55 4.16 1.91
C ILE A 63 22.35 3.52 2.62
N LYS A 64 21.16 3.70 2.06
CA LYS A 64 19.92 3.07 2.53
C LYS A 64 19.12 2.49 1.36
N GLY A 65 18.29 1.49 1.65
CA GLY A 65 17.30 0.99 0.68
C GLY A 65 16.26 2.05 0.31
N CYS A 66 15.76 2.77 1.32
CA CYS A 66 14.84 3.88 1.19
C CYS A 66 15.45 5.11 1.88
N PRO A 67 15.54 6.28 1.21
CA PRO A 67 16.10 7.48 1.82
C PRO A 67 15.28 7.99 3.01
N SER A 68 14.00 7.64 3.12
CA SER A 68 13.13 8.07 4.21
C SER A 68 13.26 7.23 5.49
N LEU A 69 13.77 6.00 5.39
CA LEU A 69 13.87 5.09 6.55
C LEU A 69 14.87 5.60 7.61
N PRO A 70 14.65 5.31 8.90
CA PRO A 70 15.54 5.78 9.96
C PRO A 70 16.94 5.19 9.82
N THR A 71 17.95 6.06 9.90
CA THR A 71 19.35 5.70 9.67
C THR A 71 19.84 4.65 10.66
N THR A 72 19.41 4.75 11.92
CA THR A 72 19.80 3.83 13.01
C THR A 72 19.48 2.36 12.73
N ALA A 73 18.44 2.07 11.95
CA ALA A 73 17.99 0.71 11.65
C ALA A 73 18.24 0.28 10.20
N TYR A 74 18.49 1.21 9.27
CA TYR A 74 18.53 0.94 7.83
C TYR A 74 19.81 1.43 7.11
N ALA A 75 20.87 1.76 7.86
CA ALA A 75 22.18 2.10 7.29
C ALA A 75 22.93 0.86 6.78
N GLY A 76 23.20 0.82 5.48
CA GLY A 76 23.89 -0.28 4.80
C GLY A 76 25.38 -0.03 4.52
N GLY A 77 26.02 0.92 5.21
CA GLY A 77 27.39 1.39 4.93
C GLY A 77 27.42 2.79 4.32
N ALA A 78 28.60 3.30 3.99
CA ALA A 78 28.77 4.65 3.46
C ALA A 78 29.69 4.69 2.23
N VAL A 79 29.32 5.50 1.23
CA VAL A 79 30.09 5.65 -0.03
C VAL A 79 31.45 6.29 0.16
N ARG A 80 31.71 6.87 1.33
CA ARG A 80 33.00 7.47 1.69
C ARG A 80 34.03 6.44 2.14
N ASP A 81 33.57 5.26 2.57
CA ASP A 81 34.42 4.21 3.13
C ASP A 81 34.56 3.01 2.18
N ILE A 82 33.46 2.59 1.55
CA ILE A 82 33.39 1.42 0.68
C ILE A 82 32.60 1.71 -0.60
N GLY A 83 32.83 0.92 -1.65
CA GLY A 83 32.08 1.05 -2.90
C GLY A 83 30.60 0.69 -2.73
N ILE A 84 29.71 1.33 -3.50
CA ILE A 84 28.25 1.09 -3.43
C ILE A 84 27.91 -0.40 -3.59
N ALA A 85 28.52 -1.07 -4.56
CA ALA A 85 28.27 -2.49 -4.83
C ALA A 85 28.67 -3.38 -3.64
N GLU A 86 29.79 -3.06 -2.99
CA GLU A 86 30.27 -3.77 -1.81
C GLU A 86 29.36 -3.51 -0.60
N ALA A 87 29.01 -2.25 -0.34
CA ALA A 87 28.07 -1.87 0.72
C ALA A 87 26.73 -2.59 0.58
N TRP A 88 26.20 -2.65 -0.65
CA TRP A 88 24.93 -3.30 -0.93
C TRP A 88 24.99 -4.82 -0.78
N ALA A 89 26.12 -5.44 -1.11
CA ALA A 89 26.31 -6.88 -1.01
C ALA A 89 26.59 -7.35 0.43
N SER A 90 27.28 -6.52 1.22
CA SER A 90 27.67 -6.83 2.61
C SER A 90 26.61 -6.47 3.64
N ALA A 91 25.74 -5.49 3.35
CA ALA A 91 24.67 -5.10 4.25
C ALA A 91 23.67 -6.25 4.49
N PRO A 92 23.17 -6.43 5.73
CA PRO A 92 22.09 -7.36 5.99
C PRO A 92 20.88 -7.04 5.11
N PRO A 93 20.26 -8.02 4.41
CA PRO A 93 19.15 -7.76 3.50
C PRO A 93 18.00 -6.96 4.13
N ALA A 94 17.68 -7.17 5.41
CA ALA A 94 16.62 -6.45 6.11
C ALA A 94 16.87 -4.93 6.28
N VAL A 95 18.12 -4.49 6.13
CA VAL A 95 18.57 -3.09 6.29
C VAL A 95 18.46 -2.34 4.96
N VAL A 96 18.83 -2.98 3.85
CA VAL A 96 18.87 -2.33 2.53
C VAL A 96 17.73 -2.76 1.60
N ARG A 97 17.04 -3.86 1.89
CA ARG A 97 15.88 -4.33 1.13
C ARG A 97 14.63 -4.10 1.95
N THR A 98 13.72 -3.27 1.44
CA THR A 98 12.45 -3.01 2.13
C THR A 98 11.38 -4.08 1.87
N GLN A 99 11.73 -5.05 1.01
CA GLN A 99 10.88 -6.16 0.61
C GLN A 99 10.71 -7.16 1.76
N LYS A 100 9.52 -7.73 1.88
CA LYS A 100 9.21 -8.71 2.94
C LYS A 100 8.87 -10.07 2.31
N PRO A 101 9.59 -11.15 2.66
CA PRO A 101 9.29 -12.46 2.12
C PRO A 101 7.88 -12.92 2.53
N ARG A 102 7.22 -13.65 1.61
CA ARG A 102 5.86 -14.23 1.71
C ARG A 102 5.63 -15.03 2.99
N SER A 103 6.64 -15.78 3.40
CA SER A 103 6.60 -16.71 4.53
C SER A 103 7.60 -16.24 5.57
N GLY A 104 7.14 -15.45 6.52
CA GLY A 104 7.92 -15.02 7.66
C GLY A 104 7.10 -14.20 8.64
N PRO A 105 7.47 -14.18 9.94
CA PRO A 105 6.78 -13.37 10.96
C PRO A 105 6.80 -11.85 10.65
N VAL A 106 7.63 -11.44 9.69
CA VAL A 106 7.85 -10.07 9.20
C VAL A 106 6.84 -9.66 8.12
N GLY A 107 5.98 -10.58 7.64
CA GLY A 107 4.87 -10.33 6.71
C GLY A 107 3.71 -9.51 7.32
N GLY A 108 4.04 -8.46 8.06
CA GLY A 108 3.11 -7.44 8.53
C GLY A 108 2.18 -7.88 9.67
N GLY A 109 2.71 -8.63 10.66
CA GLY A 109 1.98 -9.09 11.84
C GLY A 109 0.92 -8.11 12.37
N GLY A 110 -0.26 -8.59 12.72
CA GLY A 110 -1.46 -7.78 12.84
C GLY A 110 -2.39 -8.01 11.65
N PHE A 111 -3.02 -6.96 11.13
CA PHE A 111 -3.99 -7.05 10.04
C PHE A 111 -3.40 -7.63 8.74
N SER A 112 -2.14 -7.29 8.39
CA SER A 112 -1.58 -7.69 7.11
C SER A 112 -1.24 -9.18 7.01
N ALA A 113 -1.07 -9.89 8.13
CA ALA A 113 -0.67 -11.30 8.12
C ALA A 113 -1.70 -12.23 7.45
N GLY A 114 -2.98 -11.87 7.47
CA GLY A 114 -4.06 -12.62 6.80
C GLY A 114 -4.58 -11.96 5.53
N CYS A 115 -4.00 -10.82 5.10
CA CYS A 115 -4.59 -9.99 4.05
C CYS A 115 -4.49 -10.65 2.66
N TYR A 116 -5.52 -10.49 1.81
CA TYR A 116 -5.52 -10.93 0.40
C TYR A 116 -4.33 -10.37 -0.39
N ASP A 117 -4.07 -9.08 -0.25
CA ASP A 117 -3.02 -8.39 -1.00
C ASP A 117 -1.64 -8.49 -0.34
N ALA A 118 -1.47 -9.27 0.74
CA ALA A 118 -0.23 -9.31 1.51
C ALA A 118 0.99 -9.68 0.66
N ASP A 119 0.80 -10.55 -0.34
CA ASP A 119 1.86 -11.07 -1.21
C ASP A 119 2.32 -10.04 -2.26
N VAL A 120 1.48 -9.04 -2.56
CA VAL A 120 1.77 -7.98 -3.54
C VAL A 120 2.20 -6.70 -2.85
N CYS A 121 1.44 -6.31 -1.82
CA CYS A 121 1.64 -5.07 -1.10
C CYS A 121 2.76 -5.17 -0.05
N GLU A 122 3.04 -6.37 0.44
CA GLU A 122 4.07 -6.66 1.45
C GLU A 122 3.87 -5.85 2.76
N GLY A 123 2.61 -5.61 3.13
CA GLY A 123 2.25 -4.80 4.30
C GLY A 123 2.45 -3.29 4.11
N GLY A 124 2.66 -2.85 2.87
CA GLY A 124 2.73 -1.45 2.45
C GLY A 124 4.07 -0.79 2.73
N CYS A 125 4.08 0.55 2.65
CA CYS A 125 5.28 1.36 2.84
C CYS A 125 5.96 1.06 4.19
N THR A 126 7.18 0.54 4.12
CA THR A 126 7.97 0.18 5.30
C THR A 126 8.32 1.42 6.12
N TRP A 127 8.56 2.58 5.48
CA TRP A 127 8.80 3.84 6.18
C TRP A 127 7.60 4.24 7.04
N THR A 128 6.39 4.33 6.45
CA THR A 128 5.18 4.70 7.20
C THR A 128 4.96 3.77 8.40
N SER A 129 5.10 2.46 8.17
CA SER A 129 4.90 1.46 9.23
C SER A 129 5.94 1.59 10.33
N HIS A 130 7.22 1.71 9.98
CA HIS A 130 8.30 1.77 10.95
C HIS A 130 8.28 3.08 11.73
N SER A 131 8.09 4.22 11.07
CA SER A 131 8.02 5.53 11.72
C SER A 131 6.86 5.64 12.70
N LEU A 132 5.77 4.90 12.50
CA LEU A 132 4.65 4.87 13.43
C LEU A 132 4.80 3.78 14.49
N LEU A 133 5.05 2.54 14.07
CA LEU A 133 4.91 1.35 14.91
C LEU A 133 6.25 0.78 15.39
N GLY A 134 7.38 1.37 14.97
CA GLY A 134 8.74 0.87 15.24
C GLY A 134 9.07 -0.44 14.51
N ARG A 135 8.22 -0.88 13.59
CA ARG A 135 8.40 -2.13 12.84
C ARG A 135 7.84 -2.05 11.42
N PRO A 136 8.39 -2.80 10.45
CA PRO A 136 7.85 -2.87 9.10
C PRO A 136 6.48 -3.56 9.05
N GLY A 137 5.63 -3.13 8.10
CA GLY A 137 4.34 -3.75 7.79
C GLY A 137 3.21 -3.37 8.76
N ASN A 138 2.01 -3.94 8.56
CA ASN A 138 0.82 -3.61 9.35
C ASN A 138 0.45 -2.12 9.29
N ASN A 139 0.65 -1.48 8.13
CA ASN A 139 0.46 -0.04 7.94
C ASN A 139 -0.95 0.40 8.39
N PRO A 140 -1.08 1.29 9.39
CA PRO A 140 -2.38 1.75 9.89
C PRO A 140 -3.11 2.67 8.92
N TYR A 141 -2.42 3.23 7.92
CA TYR A 141 -3.01 4.07 6.86
C TYR A 141 -3.42 3.27 5.62
N CYS A 142 -3.54 1.95 5.74
CA CYS A 142 -4.07 1.10 4.68
C CYS A 142 -5.59 1.32 4.53
N HIS A 143 -6.04 1.82 3.37
CA HIS A 143 -7.46 2.05 3.13
C HIS A 143 -8.29 0.76 3.13
N TYR A 144 -7.74 -0.30 2.53
CA TYR A 144 -8.34 -1.63 2.57
C TYR A 144 -8.62 -2.09 4.00
N ARG A 145 -7.66 -1.93 4.91
CA ARG A 145 -7.81 -2.23 6.34
C ARG A 145 -8.97 -1.47 6.97
N ALA A 146 -9.06 -0.16 6.71
CA ALA A 146 -10.14 0.67 7.25
C ALA A 146 -11.52 0.19 6.78
N LEU A 147 -11.65 -0.18 5.50
CA LEU A 147 -12.90 -0.73 4.95
C LEU A 147 -13.28 -2.07 5.60
N GLU A 148 -12.32 -2.97 5.79
CA GLU A 148 -12.58 -4.28 6.42
C GLU A 148 -12.93 -4.17 7.90
N LEU A 149 -12.33 -3.23 8.63
CA LEU A 149 -12.70 -2.96 10.02
C LEU A 149 -14.10 -2.36 10.10
N ARG A 150 -14.43 -1.44 9.20
CA ARG A 150 -15.78 -0.86 9.14
C ARG A 150 -16.86 -1.91 8.88
N LYS A 151 -16.60 -2.92 8.03
CA LYS A 151 -17.51 -4.08 7.85
C LYS A 151 -17.75 -4.88 9.14
N GLN A 152 -16.82 -4.80 10.09
CA GLN A 152 -16.92 -5.43 11.41
C GLN A 152 -17.47 -4.46 12.48
N GLY A 153 -17.91 -3.27 12.07
CA GLY A 153 -18.37 -2.22 12.98
C GLY A 153 -17.27 -1.64 13.85
N LYS A 154 -16.03 -1.59 13.34
CA LYS A 154 -14.84 -1.14 14.04
C LYS A 154 -14.11 -0.06 13.26
N ARG A 155 -13.40 0.80 13.98
CA ARG A 155 -12.46 1.77 13.41
C ARG A 155 -11.19 1.84 14.23
N GLU A 156 -10.17 2.44 13.66
CA GLU A 156 -8.85 2.56 14.29
C GLU A 156 -8.40 4.01 14.46
N TRP A 157 -7.60 4.23 15.49
CA TRP A 157 -6.91 5.47 15.78
C TRP A 157 -5.41 5.25 15.87
N VAL A 158 -4.65 6.21 15.35
CA VAL A 158 -3.21 6.28 15.60
C VAL A 158 -2.97 7.25 16.75
N VAL A 159 -2.43 6.73 17.85
CA VAL A 159 -2.26 7.46 19.12
C VAL A 159 -0.78 7.57 19.44
N ARG A 160 -0.28 8.79 19.60
CA ARG A 160 1.11 9.02 20.00
C ARG A 160 1.37 8.46 21.39
N ARG A 161 2.44 7.68 21.53
CA ARG A 161 2.91 7.10 22.81
C ARG A 161 4.21 7.72 23.28
N LEU A 162 5.18 7.84 22.38
CA LEU A 162 6.48 8.44 22.69
C LEU A 162 6.79 9.51 21.64
N PRO A 163 7.31 10.68 22.05
CA PRO A 163 7.83 11.66 21.11
C PRO A 163 9.09 11.09 20.41
N ALA A 164 9.47 11.72 19.30
CA ALA A 164 10.75 11.44 18.67
C ALA A 164 11.90 12.00 19.54
N PRO A 165 13.07 11.34 19.60
CA PRO A 165 14.23 11.82 20.36
C PRO A 165 14.83 13.19 19.96
N GLY A 166 14.46 13.75 18.81
CA GLY A 166 14.99 15.02 18.27
C GLY A 166 16.28 14.88 17.44
N THR A 167 16.57 13.68 16.92
CA THR A 167 17.74 13.39 16.07
C THR A 167 17.35 13.24 14.58
N SER A 168 18.29 13.42 13.66
CA SER A 168 18.00 13.31 12.22
C SER A 168 17.46 11.93 11.85
N PHE A 169 16.40 11.90 11.03
CA PHE A 169 15.71 10.68 10.59
C PHE A 169 15.19 9.81 11.74
N ASP A 170 14.90 10.38 12.90
CA ASP A 170 14.24 9.67 13.98
C ASP A 170 12.73 9.60 13.79
N HIS A 171 12.09 8.93 14.74
CA HIS A 171 10.64 8.82 14.77
C HIS A 171 10.15 8.67 16.21
N GLY A 172 8.92 9.11 16.45
CA GLY A 172 8.20 8.78 17.68
C GLY A 172 7.73 7.33 17.68
N ARG A 173 6.93 6.99 18.68
CA ARG A 173 6.19 5.73 18.71
C ARG A 173 4.71 6.00 18.86
N PHE A 174 3.92 5.29 18.06
CA PHE A 174 2.48 5.36 18.05
C PHE A 174 1.91 3.95 18.23
N ASP A 175 0.75 3.89 18.87
CA ASP A 175 -0.06 2.67 18.93
C ASP A 175 -1.28 2.81 18.03
N VAL A 176 -1.78 1.67 17.55
CA VAL A 176 -3.07 1.58 16.88
C VAL A 176 -4.09 1.10 17.90
N VAL A 177 -5.13 1.89 18.12
CA VAL A 177 -6.23 1.57 19.04
C VAL A 177 -7.48 1.33 18.20
N GLU A 178 -8.09 0.16 18.38
CA GLU A 178 -9.36 -0.18 17.76
C GLU A 178 -10.52 0.17 18.71
N GLU A 179 -11.60 0.71 18.18
CA GLU A 179 -12.84 0.96 18.91
C GLU A 179 -14.07 0.68 18.03
N PRO A 180 -15.27 0.52 18.62
CA PRO A 180 -16.50 0.44 17.84
C PRO A 180 -16.66 1.67 16.95
N ASP A 181 -17.06 1.44 15.70
CA ASP A 181 -17.42 2.51 14.79
C ASP A 181 -18.86 2.97 15.12
N PRO A 182 -19.07 4.21 15.61
CA PRO A 182 -20.39 4.73 15.95
C PRO A 182 -21.29 4.87 14.72
N ASP A 183 -20.71 4.92 13.53
CA ASP A 183 -21.44 4.99 12.26
C ASP A 183 -21.71 3.59 11.68
N ALA A 184 -21.35 2.52 12.41
CA ALA A 184 -21.67 1.16 12.00
C ALA A 184 -23.18 0.91 12.10
N ASP A 185 -23.78 0.52 10.98
CA ASP A 185 -25.16 0.04 10.96
C ASP A 185 -25.30 -1.16 11.92
N SER A 186 -26.12 -1.02 12.96
CA SER A 186 -26.39 -2.07 13.95
C SER A 186 -27.08 -3.32 13.35
N THR A 187 -27.52 -3.23 12.10
CA THR A 187 -28.13 -4.30 11.31
C THR A 187 -27.12 -5.04 10.42
N ALA A 188 -25.93 -4.49 10.20
CA ALA A 188 -24.85 -5.18 9.51
C ALA A 188 -24.29 -6.25 10.45
N GLN A 189 -24.75 -7.50 10.26
CA GLN A 189 -24.19 -8.64 10.98
C GLN A 189 -22.68 -8.62 10.84
N ALA A 190 -21.97 -8.55 11.98
CA ALA A 190 -20.51 -8.59 12.04
C ALA A 190 -20.03 -9.82 11.25
N ALA A 191 -19.52 -9.59 10.03
CA ALA A 191 -18.99 -10.65 9.21
C ALA A 191 -17.80 -11.29 9.95
N LYS A 192 -17.93 -12.57 10.30
CA LYS A 192 -16.87 -13.33 10.96
C LYS A 192 -15.74 -13.60 9.97
N ALA A 193 -14.52 -13.19 10.36
CA ALA A 193 -13.22 -13.40 9.71
C ALA A 193 -13.13 -12.90 8.25
N PRO A 194 -12.17 -12.01 7.88
CA PRO A 194 -12.33 -11.17 6.69
C PRO A 194 -12.04 -11.88 5.36
N TRP A 195 -11.77 -13.17 5.38
CA TRP A 195 -11.31 -13.88 4.20
C TRP A 195 -11.91 -15.28 4.22
N PRO A 196 -12.87 -15.60 3.34
CA PRO A 196 -13.03 -16.99 3.00
C PRO A 196 -11.65 -17.47 2.51
N ALA A 197 -11.24 -18.67 2.91
CA ALA A 197 -10.10 -19.35 2.32
C ALA A 197 -10.45 -19.73 0.87
N LEU A 198 -10.78 -18.74 0.05
CA LEU A 198 -10.96 -18.89 -1.37
C LEU A 198 -9.58 -19.27 -1.92
N PRO A 199 -9.53 -20.24 -2.85
CA PRO A 199 -8.29 -20.57 -3.54
C PRO A 199 -7.71 -19.29 -4.13
N ARG A 200 -6.54 -18.87 -3.64
CA ARG A 200 -5.79 -17.81 -4.30
C ARG A 200 -5.11 -18.44 -5.51
N PRO A 201 -5.31 -17.92 -6.72
CA PRO A 201 -4.44 -18.25 -7.83
C PRO A 201 -3.01 -17.91 -7.43
N GLU A 202 -2.03 -18.72 -7.83
CA GLU A 202 -0.65 -18.26 -7.74
C GLU A 202 -0.50 -16.99 -8.60
N PRO A 203 0.18 -15.94 -8.11
CA PRO A 203 0.35 -14.72 -8.89
C PRO A 203 1.02 -15.09 -10.21
N ALA A 204 0.31 -14.93 -11.33
CA ALA A 204 0.89 -15.15 -12.64
C ALA A 204 2.02 -14.12 -12.84
N THR A 205 3.22 -14.60 -13.18
CA THR A 205 4.29 -13.75 -13.72
C THR A 205 3.89 -13.34 -15.14
N ALA A 206 2.92 -12.42 -15.25
CA ALA A 206 2.46 -11.96 -16.54
C ALA A 206 3.55 -11.09 -17.20
N ALA A 207 3.96 -11.44 -18.41
CA ALA A 207 4.81 -10.61 -19.24
C ALA A 207 3.98 -9.45 -19.81
N GLY A 208 3.89 -8.34 -19.08
CA GLY A 208 3.17 -7.16 -19.56
C GLY A 208 3.48 -5.93 -18.72
N HIS A 209 4.29 -5.03 -19.29
CA HIS A 209 4.59 -3.62 -18.95
C HIS A 209 4.72 -3.12 -17.49
N ALA A 210 4.50 -3.94 -16.46
CA ALA A 210 5.10 -3.76 -15.15
C ALA A 210 6.45 -4.48 -15.15
N GLU A 211 7.45 -3.94 -14.46
CA GLU A 211 8.78 -4.53 -14.39
C GLU A 211 8.71 -6.06 -14.16
N PRO A 212 9.58 -6.89 -14.78
CA PRO A 212 9.48 -8.37 -14.84
C PRO A 212 9.33 -9.13 -13.51
N HIS A 213 9.37 -8.42 -12.39
CA HIS A 213 9.39 -8.94 -11.03
C HIS A 213 8.16 -8.58 -10.21
N LEU A 214 7.19 -7.84 -10.78
CA LEU A 214 6.02 -7.37 -10.07
C LEU A 214 4.75 -8.08 -10.58
N PRO A 215 3.91 -8.64 -9.69
CA PRO A 215 2.70 -9.33 -10.08
C PRO A 215 1.73 -8.31 -10.71
N SER A 216 1.19 -8.62 -11.88
CA SER A 216 0.14 -7.82 -12.52
C SER A 216 -1.19 -8.18 -11.85
N LEU A 217 -1.91 -7.19 -11.30
CA LEU A 217 -3.26 -7.35 -10.78
C LEU A 217 -4.28 -6.92 -11.82
N VAL A 218 -5.48 -7.49 -11.72
CA VAL A 218 -6.62 -7.12 -12.57
C VAL A 218 -7.70 -6.41 -11.74
N LEU A 219 -8.40 -5.47 -12.36
CA LEU A 219 -9.45 -4.72 -11.70
C LEU A 219 -10.76 -5.51 -11.73
N CYS A 220 -11.39 -5.72 -10.58
CA CYS A 220 -12.75 -6.23 -10.56
C CYS A 220 -13.72 -5.06 -10.84
N HIS A 221 -14.27 -4.93 -12.05
CA HIS A 221 -15.26 -3.89 -12.39
C HIS A 221 -16.56 -3.97 -11.58
N GLY A 222 -16.79 -5.09 -10.89
CA GLY A 222 -17.87 -5.21 -9.93
C GLY A 222 -17.64 -4.40 -8.66
N CYS A 223 -16.39 -4.04 -8.32
CA CYS A 223 -16.05 -3.35 -7.09
C CYS A 223 -14.95 -2.28 -7.13
N ASN A 224 -14.26 -2.17 -8.25
CA ASN A 224 -13.09 -1.32 -8.48
C ASN A 224 -11.91 -1.60 -7.54
N SER A 225 -11.88 -2.76 -6.89
CA SER A 225 -10.71 -3.25 -6.17
C SER A 225 -9.92 -4.22 -7.06
N TYR A 226 -8.61 -4.20 -6.90
CA TYR A 226 -7.71 -5.15 -7.55
C TYR A 226 -7.85 -6.57 -6.98
N VAL A 227 -7.68 -7.55 -7.87
CA VAL A 227 -7.65 -8.99 -7.56
C VAL A 227 -6.51 -9.66 -8.33
N LEU A 228 -6.07 -10.83 -7.86
CA LEU A 228 -5.06 -11.64 -8.54
C LEU A 228 -5.61 -12.12 -9.91
N PRO A 229 -4.77 -12.22 -10.95
CA PRO A 229 -5.15 -12.80 -12.23
C PRO A 229 -5.73 -14.21 -12.05
N GLY A 230 -6.78 -14.53 -12.82
CA GLY A 230 -7.47 -15.82 -12.73
C GLY A 230 -8.41 -15.97 -11.53
N THR A 231 -8.62 -14.92 -10.73
CA THR A 231 -9.66 -14.92 -9.70
C THR A 231 -11.03 -14.98 -10.35
N GLU A 232 -11.81 -16.05 -10.10
CA GLU A 232 -13.18 -16.17 -10.60
C GLU A 232 -14.18 -15.41 -9.72
N LEU A 233 -14.07 -15.55 -8.39
CA LEU A 233 -14.95 -14.90 -7.42
C LEU A 233 -14.18 -13.83 -6.64
N CYS A 234 -14.65 -12.59 -6.71
CA CYS A 234 -14.00 -11.46 -6.06
C CYS A 234 -14.03 -11.62 -4.52
N PRO A 235 -12.87 -11.63 -3.83
CA PRO A 235 -12.80 -11.79 -2.38
C PRO A 235 -13.42 -10.61 -1.62
N HIS A 236 -13.51 -9.44 -2.25
CA HIS A 236 -13.96 -8.21 -1.60
C HIS A 236 -15.48 -8.13 -1.47
N ARG A 237 -16.21 -8.62 -2.48
CA ARG A 237 -17.68 -8.46 -2.63
C ARG A 237 -18.42 -9.69 -3.16
N GLY A 238 -17.73 -10.80 -3.44
CA GLY A 238 -18.35 -12.03 -3.97
C GLY A 238 -18.88 -11.93 -5.40
N ALA A 239 -18.39 -10.98 -6.21
CA ALA A 239 -18.80 -10.84 -7.60
C ALA A 239 -18.03 -11.80 -8.52
N ASP A 240 -18.69 -12.36 -9.53
CA ASP A 240 -18.05 -13.07 -10.65
C ASP A 240 -17.19 -12.07 -11.45
N VAL A 241 -15.87 -12.25 -11.42
CA VAL A 241 -14.91 -11.32 -12.01
C VAL A 241 -14.97 -11.36 -13.55
N PRO A 242 -14.87 -12.52 -14.23
CA PRO A 242 -15.05 -12.59 -15.69
C PRO A 242 -16.37 -12.00 -16.18
N ALA A 243 -17.49 -12.33 -15.55
CA ALA A 243 -18.79 -11.82 -15.97
C ALA A 243 -18.88 -10.28 -15.83
N ARG A 244 -18.23 -9.70 -14.81
CA ARG A 244 -18.17 -8.24 -14.63
C ARG A 244 -17.24 -7.58 -15.63
N GLN A 245 -16.15 -8.23 -16.03
CA GLN A 245 -15.30 -7.77 -17.13
C GLN A 245 -16.08 -7.71 -18.43
N ASP A 246 -16.80 -8.79 -18.78
CA ASP A 246 -17.59 -8.86 -20.01
C ASP A 246 -18.65 -7.74 -20.09
N VAL A 247 -19.30 -7.42 -18.96
CA VAL A 247 -20.27 -6.32 -18.88
C VAL A 247 -19.58 -4.97 -19.12
N TYR A 248 -18.42 -4.76 -18.53
CA TYR A 248 -17.64 -3.54 -18.72
C TYR A 248 -17.18 -3.38 -20.17
N ASP A 249 -16.63 -4.42 -20.77
CA ASP A 249 -16.10 -4.39 -22.14
C ASP A 249 -17.19 -4.06 -23.16
N ARG A 250 -18.40 -4.64 -22.98
CA ARG A 250 -19.57 -4.29 -23.80
C ARG A 250 -19.95 -2.82 -23.63
N ALA A 251 -20.06 -2.33 -22.40
CA ALA A 251 -20.40 -0.94 -22.14
C ALA A 251 -19.35 0.04 -22.71
N LEU A 252 -18.07 -0.32 -22.64
CA LEU A 252 -16.98 0.48 -23.19
C LEU A 252 -17.00 0.50 -24.72
N ALA A 253 -17.32 -0.63 -25.36
CA ALA A 253 -17.51 -0.70 -26.81
C ALA A 253 -18.67 0.20 -27.27
N ASP A 254 -19.82 0.13 -26.58
CA ASP A 254 -20.99 0.97 -26.85
C ASP A 254 -20.66 2.46 -26.68
N ALA A 255 -19.97 2.83 -25.60
CA ALA A 255 -19.54 4.21 -25.35
C ALA A 255 -18.59 4.74 -26.43
N ARG A 256 -17.64 3.92 -26.90
CA ARG A 256 -16.73 4.27 -28.00
C ARG A 256 -17.48 4.48 -29.31
N GLN A 257 -18.48 3.64 -29.60
CA GLN A 257 -19.34 3.80 -30.78
C GLN A 257 -20.16 5.09 -30.70
N ALA A 258 -20.77 5.37 -29.55
CA ALA A 258 -21.54 6.59 -29.33
C ALA A 258 -20.66 7.86 -29.44
N SER A 259 -19.46 7.84 -28.86
CA SER A 259 -18.49 8.93 -28.96
C SER A 259 -18.06 9.18 -30.41
N THR A 260 -17.78 8.12 -31.17
CA THR A 260 -17.43 8.23 -32.60
C THR A 260 -18.57 8.85 -33.41
N ARG A 261 -19.83 8.45 -33.14
CA ARG A 261 -21.01 9.02 -33.78
C ARG A 261 -21.18 10.50 -33.45
N LEU A 262 -21.03 10.88 -32.18
CA LEU A 262 -21.11 12.27 -31.74
C LEU A 262 -20.03 13.13 -32.42
N ALA A 263 -18.80 12.65 -32.46
CA ALA A 263 -17.69 13.36 -33.09
C ALA A 263 -17.92 13.57 -34.60
N ARG A 264 -18.62 12.67 -35.28
CA ARG A 264 -19.03 12.86 -36.69
C ARG A 264 -20.06 13.98 -36.81
N ILE A 265 -21.12 13.94 -36.01
CA ILE A 265 -22.18 14.98 -36.03
C ILE A 265 -21.59 16.36 -35.77
N MET A 266 -20.66 16.47 -34.81
CA MET A 266 -19.99 17.73 -34.47
C MET A 266 -19.07 18.27 -35.56
N ARG A 267 -18.55 17.44 -36.48
CA ARG A 267 -17.74 17.89 -37.62
C ARG A 267 -18.59 18.29 -38.82
N ASP A 268 -19.77 17.69 -38.96
CA ASP A 268 -20.70 17.91 -40.06
C ASP A 268 -21.69 19.07 -39.78
N SER A 269 -21.58 19.73 -38.62
CA SER A 269 -22.35 20.92 -38.19
C SER A 269 -21.51 22.18 -38.28
#